data_AF-A0A2U2D1D1-F1
#
_entry.id   AF-A0A2U2D1D1-F1
#
_cell.length_a   1.000
_cell.length_b   1.000
_cell.length_c   1.000
_cell.angle_alpha   90.00
_cell.angle_beta   90.00
_cell.angle_gamma   90.00
#
_symmetry.space_group_name_H-M   'P 1'
#
loop_
_entity.id
_entity.type
_entity.pdbx_description
1 polymer ?
#
loop_
_entity_poly.entity_id
_entity_poly.type
_entity_poly.pdbx_seq_one_letter_code
_entity_poly.pdbx_strand_id
1 'polypeptide(L)'
;MDGSWFDESVKPLLKGFSLEYSSFADGDFGDLERIELEGFNKLGTVEFWSKGWVGIDIYDCALDDQVMNVLLSPEEGESVYQEFDRFIKILTQDS
;
A
#
# COMPACT_ATOMS: atom_id res chain seq x y z
N MET A 1 -8.50 0.05 -9.50
CA MET A 1 -8.17 0.61 -8.18
C MET A 1 -6.92 1.44 -8.36
N ASP A 2 -6.85 2.63 -7.78
CA ASP A 2 -5.77 3.60 -7.97
C ASP A 2 -5.59 4.47 -6.71
N GLY A 3 -4.73 5.48 -6.78
CA GLY A 3 -4.49 6.40 -5.67
C GLY A 3 -5.73 7.18 -5.21
N SER A 4 -6.70 7.43 -6.09
CA SER A 4 -7.94 8.14 -5.71
C SER A 4 -8.81 7.26 -4.82
N TRP A 5 -8.95 5.98 -5.17
CA TRP A 5 -9.65 5.01 -4.31
C TRP A 5 -8.97 4.88 -2.94
N PHE A 6 -7.64 4.86 -2.89
CA PHE A 6 -6.89 4.79 -1.64
C PHE A 6 -7.20 5.99 -0.74
N ASP A 7 -7.22 7.19 -1.31
CA ASP A 7 -7.50 8.43 -0.59
C ASP A 7 -8.92 8.48 -0.01
N GLU A 8 -9.90 7.92 -0.72
CA GLU A 8 -11.29 7.87 -0.26
C GLU A 8 -11.55 6.77 0.76
N SER A 9 -10.92 5.60 0.59
CA SER A 9 -11.29 4.37 1.32
C SER A 9 -10.32 4.00 2.44
N VAL A 10 -9.02 4.21 2.24
CA VAL A 10 -7.96 3.69 3.13
C VAL A 10 -7.38 4.81 3.99
N LYS A 11 -6.96 5.92 3.38
CA LYS A 11 -6.34 7.06 4.07
C LYS A 11 -7.11 7.56 5.31
N PRO A 12 -8.45 7.65 5.32
CA PRO A 12 -9.18 8.10 6.52
C PRO A 12 -9.03 7.17 7.74
N LEU A 13 -8.64 5.91 7.52
CA LEU A 13 -8.43 4.90 8.56
C LEU A 13 -7.01 4.95 9.14
N LEU A 14 -6.06 5.52 8.42
CA LEU A 14 -4.63 5.57 8.79
C LEU A 14 -4.28 6.83 9.60
N LYS A 15 -5.10 7.17 10.61
CA LYS A 15 -4.85 8.37 11.44
C LYS A 15 -3.51 8.26 12.17
N GLY A 16 -2.68 9.29 12.05
CA GLY A 16 -1.36 9.35 12.70
C GLY A 16 -0.21 8.88 11.82
N PHE A 17 -0.49 8.33 10.63
CA PHE A 17 0.53 8.10 9.61
C PHE A 17 0.78 9.38 8.79
N SER A 18 2.04 9.64 8.45
CA SER A 18 2.40 10.54 7.36
C SER A 18 2.32 9.80 6.04
N LEU A 19 1.85 10.47 4.98
CA LEU A 19 1.78 9.91 3.63
C LEU A 19 2.55 10.81 2.66
N GLU A 20 3.33 10.19 1.79
CA GLU A 20 4.02 10.83 0.66
C GLU A 20 3.62 10.15 -0.65
N TYR A 21 3.44 10.95 -1.70
CA TYR A 21 2.97 10.48 -3.00
C TYR A 21 4.04 10.80 -4.05
N SER A 22 4.38 9.80 -4.84
CA SER A 22 5.34 9.92 -5.94
C SER A 22 4.83 9.21 -7.19
N SER A 23 5.34 9.62 -8.35
CA SER A 23 5.01 8.97 -9.61
C SER A 23 6.23 8.81 -10.51
N PHE A 24 6.23 7.71 -11.26
CA PHE A 24 7.33 7.31 -12.13
C PHE A 24 6.76 6.79 -13.45
N ALA A 25 7.28 7.26 -14.58
CA ALA A 25 6.84 6.82 -15.90
C ALA A 25 7.61 5.60 -16.39
N ASP A 26 7.02 4.87 -17.35
CA ASP A 26 7.70 3.84 -18.15
C ASP A 26 8.26 2.64 -17.36
N GLY A 27 7.57 2.21 -16.29
CA GLY A 27 7.90 1.00 -15.55
C GLY A 27 7.51 -0.30 -16.25
N ASP A 28 8.01 -1.44 -15.77
CA ASP A 28 7.72 -2.77 -16.33
C ASP A 28 6.20 -3.05 -16.40
N PHE A 29 5.47 -2.63 -15.37
CA PHE A 29 4.01 -2.72 -15.28
C PHE A 29 3.28 -1.44 -15.73
N GLY A 30 3.95 -0.56 -16.46
CA GLY A 30 3.45 0.76 -16.84
C GLY A 30 3.88 1.84 -15.86
N ASP A 31 3.24 3.01 -15.96
CA ASP A 31 3.47 4.14 -15.06
C ASP A 31 3.07 3.75 -13.63
N LEU A 32 3.87 4.16 -12.66
CA LEU A 32 3.70 3.87 -11.24
C LEU A 32 3.25 5.12 -10.51
N GLU A 33 2.17 4.99 -9.74
CA GLU A 33 1.86 5.86 -8.61
C GLU A 33 2.18 5.12 -7.31
N ARG A 34 3.03 5.72 -6.47
CA ARG A 34 3.43 5.15 -5.18
C ARG A 34 2.98 6.06 -4.05
N ILE A 35 2.42 5.44 -3.02
CA ILE A 35 2.06 6.04 -1.75
C ILE A 35 2.94 5.41 -0.68
N GLU A 36 3.80 6.21 -0.07
CA GLU A 36 4.65 5.81 1.05
C GLU A 36 3.98 6.28 2.34
N LEU A 37 3.99 5.42 3.36
CA LEU A 37 3.41 5.73 4.67
C LEU A 37 4.40 5.41 5.78
N GLU A 38 4.44 6.29 6.79
CA GLU A 38 5.29 6.14 7.96
C GLU A 38 4.51 6.49 9.22
N GLY A 39 4.59 5.62 10.23
CA GLY A 39 3.94 5.85 11.52
C GLY A 39 4.00 4.62 12.42
N PHE A 40 4.00 4.83 13.73
CA PHE A 40 3.92 3.73 14.73
C PHE A 40 4.97 2.62 14.54
N ASN A 41 6.22 2.98 14.21
CA ASN A 41 7.31 2.06 13.87
C ASN A 41 7.05 1.18 12.64
N LYS A 42 6.14 1.59 11.75
CA LYS A 42 5.85 0.89 10.51
C LYS A 42 6.17 1.81 9.33
N LEU A 43 6.83 1.24 8.33
CA LEU A 43 6.99 1.81 7.00
C LEU A 43 6.16 0.97 6.05
N GLY A 44 5.44 1.60 5.14
CA GLY A 44 4.68 0.87 4.14
C GLY A 44 4.66 1.57 2.80
N THR A 45 4.39 0.80 1.76
CA THR A 45 4.21 1.32 0.41
C THR A 45 2.99 0.69 -0.23
N VAL A 46 2.20 1.51 -0.91
CA VAL A 46 1.15 1.04 -1.82
C VAL A 46 1.47 1.56 -3.22
N GLU A 47 1.51 0.66 -4.17
CA GLU A 47 1.94 0.91 -5.54
C GLU A 47 0.81 0.56 -6.49
N PHE A 48 0.40 1.51 -7.31
CA PHE A 48 -0.59 1.32 -8.37
C PHE A 48 0.09 1.52 -9.71
N TRP A 49 0.12 0.47 -10.53
CA TRP A 49 0.65 0.58 -11.88
C TRP A 49 -0.46 0.75 -12.92
N SER A 50 -0.18 1.49 -14.00
CA SER A 50 -1.16 1.81 -15.04
C SER A 50 -1.65 0.60 -15.84
N LYS A 51 -0.91 -0.53 -15.83
CA LYS A 51 -1.41 -1.82 -16.37
C LYS A 51 -2.28 -2.61 -15.37
N GLY A 52 -2.63 -2.02 -14.23
CA GLY A 52 -3.57 -2.59 -13.24
C GLY A 52 -2.93 -3.47 -12.16
N TRP A 53 -1.61 -3.53 -12.08
CA TRP A 53 -0.92 -4.22 -10.99
C TRP A 53 -1.02 -3.40 -9.70
N VAL A 54 -1.03 -4.09 -8.56
CA VAL A 54 -1.04 -3.46 -7.23
C VAL A 54 0.03 -4.08 -6.34
N GLY A 55 0.88 -3.26 -5.74
CA GLY A 55 1.92 -3.67 -4.81
C GLY A 55 1.61 -3.15 -3.42
N ILE A 56 1.78 -3.98 -2.40
CA ILE A 56 1.60 -3.57 -1.00
C ILE A 56 2.74 -4.14 -0.17
N ASP A 57 3.41 -3.27 0.57
CA ASP A 57 4.53 -3.61 1.44
C ASP A 57 4.36 -3.00 2.83
N ILE A 58 4.76 -3.74 3.87
CA ILE A 58 4.91 -3.22 5.23
C ILE A 58 6.19 -3.80 5.85
N TYR A 59 7.05 -2.90 6.31
CA TYR A 59 8.18 -3.19 7.18
C TYR A 59 7.88 -2.73 8.62
N ASP A 60 8.05 -3.62 9.59
CA ASP A 60 7.94 -3.31 11.01
C ASP A 60 9.33 -3.03 11.58
N CYS A 61 9.62 -1.77 11.88
CA CYS A 61 10.90 -1.32 12.41
C CYS A 61 11.17 -1.79 13.84
N ALA A 62 10.13 -2.13 14.62
CA ALA A 62 10.30 -2.63 15.97
C ALA A 62 10.66 -4.12 15.97
N LEU A 63 10.12 -4.88 15.01
CA LEU A 63 10.46 -6.29 14.78
C LEU A 63 11.71 -6.49 13.91
N ASP A 64 12.10 -5.45 13.17
CA ASP A 64 13.13 -5.49 12.13
C ASP A 64 12.84 -6.56 11.07
N ASP A 65 11.58 -6.59 10.60
CA ASP A 65 11.10 -7.61 9.66
C ASP A 65 10.04 -7.06 8.68
N GLN A 66 9.98 -7.67 7.50
CA GLN A 66 8.97 -7.40 6.48
C GLN A 66 7.73 -8.25 6.74
N VAL A 67 6.68 -7.63 7.29
CA VAL A 67 5.46 -8.32 7.75
C VAL A 67 4.39 -8.46 6.65
N MET A 68 4.57 -7.75 5.54
CA MET A 68 3.74 -7.86 4.34
C MET A 68 4.54 -7.51 3.10
N ASN A 69 4.47 -8.35 2.07
CA ASN A 69 5.01 -8.09 0.73
C ASN A 69 4.13 -8.84 -0.27
N VAL A 70 3.31 -8.12 -1.01
CA VAL A 70 2.40 -8.71 -2.01
C VAL A 70 2.44 -7.90 -3.29
N LEU A 71 2.39 -8.62 -4.41
CA LEU A 71 2.22 -8.07 -5.74
C LEU A 71 1.06 -8.79 -6.40
N LEU A 72 0.01 -8.04 -6.74
CA LEU A 72 -1.24 -8.54 -7.27
C LEU A 72 -1.35 -8.16 -8.74
N SER A 73 -1.65 -9.16 -9.56
CA SER A 73 -1.91 -8.99 -10.98
C SER A 73 -3.34 -8.47 -11.24
N PRO A 74 -3.60 -7.89 -12.42
CA PRO A 74 -4.94 -7.41 -12.77
C PRO A 74 -6.05 -8.48 -12.74
N GLU A 75 -5.69 -9.76 -12.85
CA GLU A 75 -6.63 -10.89 -12.85
C GLU A 75 -7.10 -11.26 -11.42
N GLU A 76 -6.38 -10.83 -10.38
CA GLU A 76 -6.62 -11.16 -8.97
C GLU A 76 -7.57 -10.17 -8.27
N GLY A 77 -8.49 -9.55 -9.02
CA GLY A 77 -9.26 -8.38 -8.59
C GLY A 77 -10.02 -8.49 -7.26
N GLU A 78 -10.55 -9.67 -6.89
CA GLU A 78 -11.22 -9.86 -5.58
C GLU A 78 -10.22 -9.95 -4.41
N SER A 79 -8.99 -10.42 -4.66
CA SER A 79 -7.94 -10.56 -3.65
C SER A 79 -7.38 -9.20 -3.21
N VAL A 80 -7.44 -8.18 -4.07
CA VAL A 80 -6.94 -6.83 -3.77
C VAL A 80 -7.59 -6.25 -2.52
N TYR A 81 -8.92 -6.33 -2.42
CA TYR A 81 -9.63 -5.81 -1.24
C TYR A 81 -9.26 -6.56 0.05
N GLN A 82 -9.05 -7.87 -0.03
CA GLN A 82 -8.66 -8.69 1.12
C GLN A 82 -7.25 -8.34 1.61
N GLU A 83 -6.32 -8.07 0.69
CA GLU A 83 -4.98 -7.61 1.05
C GLU A 83 -5.02 -6.19 1.64
N PHE A 84 -5.90 -5.29 1.17
CA PHE A 84 -6.10 -3.99 1.83
C PHE A 84 -6.68 -4.11 3.25
N ASP A 85 -7.63 -5.03 3.48
CA ASP A 85 -8.14 -5.30 4.82
C ASP A 85 -7.02 -5.79 5.75
N ARG A 86 -6.15 -6.68 5.25
CA ARG A 86 -4.97 -7.17 5.98
C ARG A 86 -3.97 -6.04 6.24
N PHE A 87 -3.69 -5.22 5.23
CA PHE A 87 -2.80 -4.06 5.31
C PHE A 87 -3.24 -3.10 6.40
N ILE A 88 -4.52 -2.68 6.39
CA ILE A 88 -5.09 -1.80 7.42
C ILE A 88 -4.95 -2.45 8.80
N LYS A 89 -5.32 -3.73 8.92
CA LYS A 89 -5.24 -4.44 10.19
C LYS A 89 -3.82 -4.46 10.76
N ILE A 90 -2.81 -4.73 9.95
CA ILE A 90 -1.40 -4.75 10.40
C ILE A 90 -0.99 -3.35 10.86
N LEU A 91 -1.31 -2.31 10.10
CA LEU A 91 -0.91 -0.94 10.44
C LEU A 91 -1.57 -0.43 11.73
N THR A 92 -2.83 -0.79 11.96
CA THR A 92 -3.62 -0.29 13.10
C THR A 92 -3.61 -1.21 14.32
N GLN A 93 -2.92 -2.36 14.27
CA GLN A 93 -2.95 -3.34 15.36
C GLN A 93 -2.27 -2.86 16.65
N ASP A 94 -1.41 -1.83 16.57
CA ASP A 94 -0.66 -1.27 17.70
C ASP A 94 -0.77 0.27 17.82
N SER A 95 -1.76 0.87 17.15
CA SER A 95 -2.01 2.32 17.12
C SER A 95 -2.87 2.83 18.29
#